data_AF-A0A841FDQ2-F1
#
_entry.id   AF-A0A841FDQ2-F1
#
_cell.length_a   1.000
_cell.length_b   1.000
_cell.length_c   1.000
_cell.angle_alpha   90.00
_cell.angle_beta   90.00
_cell.angle_gamma   90.00
#
_symmetry.space_group_name_H-M   'P 1'
#
loop_
_entity.id
_entity.type
_entity.pdbx_description
1 polymer ?
#
loop_
_entity_poly.entity_id
_entity_poly.type
_entity_poly.pdbx_seq_one_letter_code
_entity_poly.pdbx_strand_id
1 'polypeptide(L)'
;MTDATVPEWAPTTADEWGTVIRERLTASVPGGLAELGAHLATLGGAFTKRRELKKAWLGKVARLLVPGTHDFVLGAVAALADGADRRVLIGTENRDLAMGFVVAAGLSARTDAVPVLTRLARRAGSLHGTGMLGRDDGFAQVALYALADLAVPESIDALCRLRREVSYVILHEKVTEVLGGAAAAQGVSEEDWTERSVPAWGVGPEGVATLRALGEGTVYGSSPYPAEITVEGAFDVTLTWHDTDGSVKVTDHPFPSPTGFKRRFGSHNVEATQRAAKRVLAGLATERHRVGRLSRTRTWDCRDWRRLYLDHPLTGPVARAVIWEFTDGDGRVVSAIPVADGGYDSVGAPPAAPVEVRLWDSARAGAEETALWRKHLADGGLRPAFDQLP
;
A
#
# COMPACT_ATOMS: atom_id res chain seq x y z
N MET A 1 23.10 5.41 -44.21
CA MET A 1 21.97 5.51 -43.26
C MET A 1 20.94 4.51 -43.75
N THR A 2 21.03 3.28 -43.26
CA THR A 2 20.10 2.20 -43.59
C THR A 2 18.73 2.56 -43.06
N ASP A 3 17.76 2.63 -43.96
CA ASP A 3 16.33 2.76 -43.69
C ASP A 3 15.95 1.56 -42.81
N ALA A 4 15.89 1.76 -41.49
CA ALA A 4 15.59 0.69 -40.55
C ALA A 4 14.12 0.35 -40.72
N THR A 5 13.84 -0.71 -41.48
CA THR A 5 12.49 -1.24 -41.67
C THR A 5 11.91 -1.54 -40.29
N VAL A 6 10.85 -0.81 -39.93
CA VAL A 6 10.14 -1.00 -38.66
C VAL A 6 9.72 -2.47 -38.56
N PRO A 7 10.02 -3.17 -37.45
CA PRO A 7 9.69 -4.59 -37.30
C PRO A 7 8.19 -4.85 -37.50
N GLU A 8 7.84 -6.01 -38.05
CA GLU A 8 6.45 -6.39 -38.35
C GLU A 8 5.54 -6.38 -37.09
N TRP A 9 6.10 -6.73 -35.94
CA TRP A 9 5.38 -6.70 -34.66
C TRP A 9 5.19 -5.31 -34.06
N ALA A 10 5.77 -4.25 -34.66
CA ALA A 10 5.73 -2.91 -34.10
C ALA A 10 4.29 -2.44 -33.85
N PRO A 11 4.04 -1.78 -32.70
CA PRO A 11 2.70 -1.39 -32.31
C PRO A 11 2.07 -0.43 -33.32
N THR A 12 0.74 -0.42 -33.40
CA THR A 12 0.00 0.57 -34.20
C THR A 12 0.08 1.94 -33.53
N THR A 13 -0.19 3.01 -34.27
CA THR A 13 -0.27 4.38 -33.71
C THR A 13 -1.67 4.71 -33.18
N ALA A 14 -2.46 3.69 -32.80
CA ALA A 14 -3.82 3.86 -32.30
C ALA A 14 -3.87 4.49 -30.90
N ASP A 15 -2.76 4.51 -30.17
CA ASP A 15 -2.60 5.15 -28.88
C ASP A 15 -1.24 5.86 -28.75
N GLU A 16 -1.12 6.68 -27.70
CA GLU A 16 0.09 7.45 -27.39
C GLU A 16 1.31 6.54 -27.21
N TRP A 17 1.14 5.42 -26.51
CA TRP A 17 2.22 4.46 -26.28
C TRP A 17 2.75 3.90 -27.60
N GLY A 18 1.87 3.40 -28.47
CA GLY A 18 2.26 2.82 -29.75
C GLY A 18 2.96 3.82 -30.67
N THR A 19 2.55 5.10 -30.63
CA THR A 19 3.23 6.20 -31.34
C THR A 19 4.66 6.37 -30.82
N VAL A 20 4.85 6.50 -29.50
CA VAL A 20 6.18 6.65 -28.87
C VAL A 20 7.08 5.46 -29.16
N ILE A 21 6.57 4.23 -29.07
CA ILE A 21 7.39 3.03 -29.33
C ILE A 21 7.77 2.92 -30.80
N ARG A 22 6.87 3.25 -31.73
CA ARG A 22 7.15 3.22 -33.16
C ARG A 22 8.20 4.26 -33.56
N GLU A 23 8.16 5.46 -32.97
CA GLU A 23 9.22 6.48 -33.14
C GLU A 23 10.58 5.96 -32.67
N ARG A 24 10.63 5.33 -31.49
CA ARG A 24 11.88 4.73 -30.97
C ARG A 24 12.41 3.63 -31.87
N LEU A 25 11.55 2.75 -32.40
CA LEU A 25 11.94 1.69 -33.34
C LEU A 25 12.46 2.25 -34.67
N THR A 26 11.89 3.35 -35.15
CA THR A 26 12.33 4.02 -36.38
C THR A 26 13.71 4.65 -36.20
N ALA A 27 14.00 5.18 -35.00
CA ALA A 27 15.30 5.77 -34.69
C ALA A 27 16.41 4.71 -34.58
N SER A 28 16.15 3.60 -33.89
CA SER A 28 17.09 2.48 -33.74
C SER A 28 16.40 1.22 -33.22
N VAL A 29 16.71 0.07 -33.80
CA VAL A 29 16.30 -1.24 -33.28
C VAL A 29 17.53 -1.94 -32.67
N PRO A 30 17.63 -2.01 -31.33
CA PRO A 30 18.70 -2.75 -30.68
C PRO A 30 18.78 -4.21 -31.13
N GLY A 31 20.00 -4.77 -31.14
CA GLY A 31 20.24 -6.18 -31.44
C GLY A 31 19.45 -7.09 -30.48
N GLY A 32 18.79 -8.11 -31.04
CA GLY A 32 17.92 -9.02 -30.28
C GLY A 32 16.51 -8.51 -30.03
N LEU A 33 16.23 -7.21 -30.22
CA LEU A 33 14.89 -6.65 -29.98
C LEU A 33 13.85 -7.19 -30.98
N ALA A 34 14.25 -7.46 -32.22
CA ALA A 34 13.33 -7.98 -33.24
C ALA A 34 12.72 -9.33 -32.84
N GLU A 35 13.54 -10.26 -32.35
CA GLU A 35 13.07 -11.58 -31.87
C GLU A 35 12.29 -11.46 -30.56
N LEU A 36 12.77 -10.60 -29.64
CA LEU A 36 12.09 -10.36 -28.37
C LEU A 36 10.68 -9.79 -28.62
N GLY A 37 10.55 -8.70 -29.37
CA GLY A 37 9.27 -8.06 -29.64
C GLY A 37 8.27 -8.97 -30.36
N ALA A 38 8.74 -9.76 -31.34
CA ALA A 38 7.90 -10.76 -32.01
C ALA A 38 7.37 -11.81 -31.01
N HIS A 39 8.21 -12.27 -30.08
CA HIS A 39 7.82 -13.21 -29.03
C HIS A 39 6.90 -12.57 -27.97
N LEU A 40 7.10 -11.30 -27.64
CA LEU A 40 6.23 -10.55 -26.73
C LEU A 40 4.83 -10.34 -27.31
N ALA A 41 4.73 -10.09 -28.63
CA ALA A 41 3.45 -9.96 -29.33
C ALA A 41 2.59 -11.24 -29.28
N THR A 42 3.17 -12.41 -28.99
CA THR A 42 2.41 -13.67 -28.89
C THR A 42 1.71 -13.86 -27.53
N LEU A 43 1.74 -12.87 -26.63
CA LEU A 43 1.16 -13.01 -25.29
C LEU A 43 -0.36 -13.30 -25.34
N GLY A 44 -1.07 -12.76 -26.34
CA GLY A 44 -2.41 -13.18 -26.77
C GLY A 44 -3.41 -13.43 -25.64
N GLY A 45 -3.98 -12.38 -25.02
CA GLY A 45 -5.06 -12.47 -24.01
C GLY A 45 -4.76 -13.31 -22.75
N ALA A 46 -3.57 -13.90 -22.63
CA ALA A 46 -3.23 -14.90 -21.61
C ALA A 46 -2.93 -14.32 -20.23
N PHE A 47 -2.75 -12.99 -20.10
CA PHE A 47 -2.32 -12.39 -18.83
C PHE A 47 -3.45 -12.22 -17.79
N THR A 48 -4.69 -12.63 -18.06
CA THR A 48 -5.73 -12.54 -17.02
C THR A 48 -5.35 -13.29 -15.73
N LYS A 49 -4.43 -14.27 -15.80
CA LYS A 49 -3.83 -14.95 -14.63
C LYS A 49 -2.35 -15.31 -14.85
N ARG A 50 -1.42 -14.79 -14.04
CA ARG A 50 0.03 -15.12 -14.08
C ARG A 50 0.32 -16.63 -14.06
N ARG A 51 -0.44 -17.42 -13.29
CA ARG A 51 -0.28 -18.87 -13.20
C ARG A 51 -0.54 -19.61 -14.54
N GLU A 52 -1.23 -18.96 -15.47
CA GLU A 52 -1.55 -19.53 -16.79
C GLU A 52 -0.49 -19.16 -17.84
N LEU A 53 0.47 -18.28 -17.52
CA LEU A 53 1.63 -18.06 -18.37
C LEU A 53 2.49 -19.32 -18.43
N LYS A 54 2.65 -19.85 -19.64
CA LYS A 54 3.45 -21.05 -19.86
C LYS A 54 4.90 -20.78 -19.43
N LYS A 55 5.44 -21.59 -18.52
CA LYS A 55 6.85 -21.55 -18.08
C LYS A 55 7.83 -21.48 -19.27
N ALA A 56 7.50 -22.17 -20.37
CA ALA A 56 8.27 -22.13 -21.62
C ALA A 56 8.29 -20.74 -22.29
N TRP A 57 7.18 -19.98 -22.23
CA TRP A 57 7.12 -18.63 -22.78
C TRP A 57 7.99 -17.67 -21.96
N LEU A 58 7.88 -17.71 -20.62
CA LEU A 58 8.74 -16.93 -19.71
C LEU A 58 10.22 -17.26 -19.89
N GLY A 59 10.55 -18.55 -20.00
CA GLY A 59 11.92 -18.99 -20.26
C GLY A 59 12.46 -18.58 -21.63
N LYS A 60 11.59 -18.32 -22.62
CA LYS A 60 12.01 -17.73 -23.90
C LYS A 60 12.21 -16.21 -23.79
N VAL A 61 11.36 -15.48 -23.05
CA VAL A 61 11.58 -14.06 -22.75
C VAL A 61 12.93 -13.86 -22.06
N ALA A 62 13.20 -14.61 -20.97
CA ALA A 62 14.45 -14.51 -20.23
C ALA A 62 15.70 -14.78 -21.11
N ARG A 63 15.60 -15.68 -22.10
CA ARG A 63 16.70 -15.96 -23.04
C ARG A 63 16.90 -14.85 -24.09
N LEU A 64 15.82 -14.20 -24.53
CA LEU A 64 15.86 -13.11 -25.51
C LEU A 64 16.15 -11.75 -24.87
N LEU A 65 16.04 -11.66 -23.55
CA LEU A 65 16.36 -10.47 -22.77
C LEU A 65 17.88 -10.33 -22.59
N VAL A 66 18.54 -9.83 -23.63
CA VAL A 66 19.97 -9.57 -23.66
C VAL A 66 20.27 -8.12 -23.24
N PRO A 67 21.49 -7.78 -22.77
CA PRO A 67 21.83 -6.44 -22.29
C PRO A 67 21.44 -5.29 -23.24
N GLY A 68 21.54 -5.50 -24.55
CA GLY A 68 21.16 -4.51 -25.57
C GLY A 68 19.66 -4.19 -25.65
N THR A 69 18.77 -5.05 -25.14
CA THR A 69 17.31 -4.82 -25.19
C THR A 69 16.75 -4.19 -23.93
N HIS A 70 17.49 -4.19 -22.82
CA HIS A 70 17.02 -3.74 -21.51
C HIS A 70 16.52 -2.29 -21.51
N ASP A 71 17.29 -1.36 -22.04
CA ASP A 71 16.93 0.06 -22.06
C ASP A 71 15.71 0.33 -22.96
N PHE A 72 15.54 -0.47 -24.01
CA PHE A 72 14.35 -0.40 -24.84
C PHE A 72 13.12 -0.85 -24.06
N VAL A 73 13.20 -2.04 -23.44
CA VAL A 73 12.14 -2.63 -22.60
C VAL A 73 11.73 -1.67 -21.49
N LEU A 74 12.70 -1.17 -20.72
CA LEU A 74 12.42 -0.26 -19.61
C LEU A 74 11.80 1.06 -20.09
N GLY A 75 12.31 1.63 -21.18
CA GLY A 75 11.72 2.82 -21.78
C GLY A 75 10.30 2.57 -22.31
N ALA A 76 9.98 1.35 -22.75
CA ALA A 76 8.64 1.01 -23.19
C ALA A 76 7.65 0.94 -22.02
N VAL A 77 8.09 0.42 -20.88
CA VAL A 77 7.29 0.46 -19.63
C VAL A 77 7.18 1.88 -19.09
N ALA A 78 8.23 2.70 -19.20
CA ALA A 78 8.19 4.10 -18.80
C ALA A 78 7.16 4.90 -19.62
N ALA A 79 7.07 4.68 -20.93
CA ALA A 79 6.05 5.31 -21.76
C ALA A 79 4.61 4.98 -21.28
N LEU A 80 4.35 3.76 -20.82
CA LEU A 80 3.06 3.40 -20.20
C LEU A 80 2.83 4.15 -18.87
N ALA A 81 3.87 4.20 -18.04
CA ALA A 81 3.79 4.85 -16.74
C ALA A 81 3.57 6.37 -16.87
N ASP A 82 4.19 7.00 -17.85
CA ASP A 82 4.36 8.45 -17.93
C ASP A 82 3.47 9.15 -18.99
N GLY A 83 2.75 8.39 -19.84
CA GLY A 83 1.81 8.94 -20.85
C GLY A 83 0.81 10.00 -20.34
N ALA A 84 0.35 10.88 -21.23
CA ALA A 84 -0.46 12.03 -20.89
C ALA A 84 -1.93 11.69 -20.59
N ASP A 85 -2.54 10.72 -21.28
CA ASP A 85 -3.96 10.39 -21.08
C ASP A 85 -4.20 9.65 -19.74
N ARG A 86 -4.96 10.29 -18.85
CA ARG A 86 -5.32 9.75 -17.52
C ARG A 86 -6.62 8.94 -17.53
N ARG A 87 -7.35 8.88 -18.64
CA ARG A 87 -8.63 8.17 -18.76
C ARG A 87 -8.45 6.78 -19.35
N VAL A 88 -7.50 6.62 -20.26
CA VAL A 88 -7.17 5.35 -20.92
C VAL A 88 -5.67 5.11 -20.82
N LEU A 89 -5.27 3.94 -20.30
CA LEU A 89 -3.87 3.58 -20.18
C LEU A 89 -3.26 3.20 -21.55
N ILE A 90 -3.99 2.37 -22.31
CA ILE A 90 -3.56 1.88 -23.63
C ILE A 90 -4.77 1.37 -24.42
N GLY A 91 -4.71 1.44 -25.75
CA GLY A 91 -5.71 0.86 -26.64
C GLY A 91 -5.67 -0.67 -26.66
N THR A 92 -6.74 -1.29 -27.16
CA THR A 92 -6.84 -2.77 -27.23
C THR A 92 -5.84 -3.39 -28.19
N GLU A 93 -5.47 -2.67 -29.26
CA GLU A 93 -4.56 -3.17 -30.31
C GLU A 93 -3.14 -3.42 -29.80
N ASN A 94 -2.63 -2.53 -28.94
CA ASN A 94 -1.25 -2.57 -28.46
C ASN A 94 -1.10 -3.27 -27.09
N ARG A 95 -2.22 -3.66 -26.48
CA ARG A 95 -2.30 -4.14 -25.10
C ARG A 95 -1.39 -5.32 -24.80
N ASP A 96 -1.48 -6.37 -25.60
CA ASP A 96 -0.76 -7.62 -25.35
C ASP A 96 0.75 -7.43 -25.48
N LEU A 97 1.19 -6.68 -26.50
CA LEU A 97 2.59 -6.34 -26.68
C LEU A 97 3.11 -5.52 -25.50
N ALA A 98 2.37 -4.50 -25.07
CA ALA A 98 2.71 -3.67 -23.92
C ALA A 98 2.81 -4.47 -22.63
N MET A 99 1.86 -5.39 -22.35
CA MET A 99 1.96 -6.31 -21.22
C MET A 99 3.19 -7.21 -21.32
N GLY A 100 3.54 -7.67 -22.53
CA GLY A 100 4.77 -8.42 -22.78
C GLY A 100 6.01 -7.65 -22.35
N PHE A 101 6.10 -6.35 -22.67
CA PHE A 101 7.20 -5.49 -22.21
C PHE A 101 7.25 -5.36 -20.68
N VAL A 102 6.10 -5.30 -20.00
CA VAL A 102 6.06 -5.25 -18.53
C VAL A 102 6.60 -6.56 -17.92
N VAL A 103 6.22 -7.71 -18.47
CA VAL A 103 6.76 -9.00 -18.01
C VAL A 103 8.26 -9.10 -18.28
N ALA A 104 8.73 -8.67 -19.45
CA ALA A 104 10.16 -8.63 -19.77
C ALA A 104 10.94 -7.74 -18.80
N ALA A 105 10.39 -6.59 -18.39
CA ALA A 105 11.02 -5.73 -17.39
C ALA A 105 11.17 -6.45 -16.03
N GLY A 106 10.16 -7.22 -15.59
CA GLY A 106 10.25 -8.02 -14.36
C GLY A 106 11.33 -9.09 -14.41
N LEU A 107 11.59 -9.69 -15.57
CA LEU A 107 12.63 -10.71 -15.76
C LEU A 107 14.04 -10.14 -15.95
N SER A 108 14.20 -8.82 -15.99
CA SER A 108 15.50 -8.17 -16.21
C SER A 108 16.45 -8.26 -15.00
N ALA A 109 15.90 -8.52 -13.80
CA ALA A 109 16.62 -8.48 -12.52
C ALA A 109 17.38 -7.15 -12.29
N ARG A 110 16.89 -6.03 -12.86
CA ARG A 110 17.49 -4.70 -12.70
C ARG A 110 16.76 -3.88 -11.64
N THR A 111 17.52 -3.26 -10.74
CA THR A 111 16.99 -2.39 -9.69
C THR A 111 16.37 -1.10 -10.24
N ASP A 112 16.84 -0.60 -11.38
CA ASP A 112 16.29 0.59 -12.04
C ASP A 112 14.89 0.37 -12.65
N ALA A 113 14.46 -0.89 -12.79
CA ALA A 113 13.10 -1.22 -13.19
C ALA A 113 12.08 -0.98 -12.06
N VAL A 114 12.49 -1.00 -10.79
CA VAL A 114 11.60 -0.87 -9.63
C VAL A 114 10.81 0.44 -9.66
N PRO A 115 11.43 1.63 -9.80
CA PRO A 115 10.67 2.89 -9.87
C PRO A 115 9.69 2.96 -11.03
N VAL A 116 10.04 2.41 -12.20
CA VAL A 116 9.19 2.47 -13.41
C VAL A 116 7.97 1.57 -13.25
N LEU A 117 8.18 0.32 -12.81
CA LEU A 117 7.09 -0.62 -12.54
C LEU A 117 6.19 -0.14 -11.40
N THR A 118 6.76 0.50 -10.37
CA THR A 118 5.99 1.12 -9.29
C THR A 118 5.09 2.23 -9.83
N ARG A 119 5.61 3.16 -10.66
CA ARG A 119 4.79 4.21 -11.28
C ARG A 119 3.67 3.63 -12.14
N LEU A 120 3.96 2.59 -12.93
CA LEU A 120 2.96 1.90 -13.73
C LEU A 120 1.86 1.29 -12.85
N ALA A 121 2.22 0.55 -11.79
CA ALA A 121 1.26 -0.03 -10.86
C ALA A 121 0.35 1.05 -10.23
N ARG A 122 0.94 2.19 -9.83
CA ARG A 122 0.18 3.33 -9.28
C ARG A 122 -0.75 3.97 -10.31
N ARG A 123 -0.31 4.10 -11.56
CA ARG A 123 -1.15 4.64 -12.65
C ARG A 123 -2.31 3.71 -12.96
N ALA A 124 -2.02 2.43 -13.21
CA ALA A 124 -3.02 1.44 -13.57
C ALA A 124 -4.00 1.16 -12.42
N GLY A 125 -3.57 1.26 -11.17
CA GLY A 125 -4.45 1.20 -10.00
C GLY A 125 -5.24 2.49 -9.71
N SER A 126 -5.11 3.52 -10.56
CA SER A 126 -5.66 4.88 -10.37
C SER A 126 -5.35 5.52 -9.02
N LEU A 127 -4.12 5.36 -8.53
CA LEU A 127 -3.67 5.93 -7.25
C LEU A 127 -3.33 7.44 -7.31
N HIS A 128 -3.69 8.13 -8.40
CA HIS A 128 -3.35 9.54 -8.67
C HIS A 128 -4.54 10.51 -8.52
N GLY A 129 -5.56 10.17 -7.73
CA GLY A 129 -6.66 11.10 -7.41
C GLY A 129 -7.68 11.35 -8.52
N THR A 130 -7.61 10.64 -9.66
CA THR A 130 -8.58 10.72 -10.76
C THR A 130 -9.84 9.88 -10.55
N GLY A 131 -10.01 9.27 -9.37
CA GLY A 131 -11.06 8.30 -9.11
C GLY A 131 -10.85 6.99 -9.86
N MET A 132 -11.94 6.28 -10.20
CA MET A 132 -11.90 5.03 -10.98
C MET A 132 -11.56 5.23 -12.47
N LEU A 133 -11.44 6.48 -12.93
CA LEU A 133 -11.06 6.79 -14.32
C LEU A 133 -9.58 6.43 -14.55
N GLY A 134 -9.28 5.83 -15.71
CA GLY A 134 -7.92 5.38 -16.04
C GLY A 134 -7.50 4.06 -15.44
N ARG A 135 -8.39 3.42 -14.65
CA ARG A 135 -8.07 2.21 -13.94
C ARG A 135 -8.00 1.01 -14.88
N ASP A 136 -6.93 0.25 -14.75
CA ASP A 136 -6.71 -0.97 -15.50
C ASP A 136 -6.15 -2.08 -14.59
N ASP A 137 -7.03 -2.97 -14.14
CA ASP A 137 -6.68 -4.04 -13.19
C ASP A 137 -5.69 -5.04 -13.77
N GLY A 138 -5.74 -5.27 -15.08
CA GLY A 138 -4.79 -6.14 -15.75
C GLY A 138 -3.38 -5.57 -15.72
N PHE A 139 -3.24 -4.27 -16.00
CA PHE A 139 -1.94 -3.60 -15.94
C PHE A 139 -1.43 -3.38 -14.52
N ALA A 140 -2.33 -3.11 -13.56
CA ALA A 140 -1.95 -3.05 -12.16
C ALA A 140 -1.38 -4.40 -11.71
N GLN A 141 -2.08 -5.48 -12.04
CA GLN A 141 -1.67 -6.84 -11.69
C GLN A 141 -0.37 -7.27 -12.37
N VAL A 142 -0.17 -7.00 -13.67
CA VAL A 142 1.11 -7.35 -14.35
C VAL A 142 2.29 -6.58 -13.80
N ALA A 143 2.10 -5.31 -13.42
CA ALA A 143 3.15 -4.52 -12.79
C ALA A 143 3.51 -5.03 -11.40
N LEU A 144 2.51 -5.42 -10.56
CA LEU A 144 2.75 -6.07 -9.27
C LEU A 144 3.56 -7.36 -9.44
N TYR A 145 3.17 -8.16 -10.41
CA TYR A 145 3.85 -9.41 -10.69
C TYR A 145 5.28 -9.20 -11.19
N ALA A 146 5.50 -8.24 -12.09
CA ALA A 146 6.83 -7.88 -12.56
C ALA A 146 7.74 -7.37 -11.43
N LEU A 147 7.20 -6.58 -10.48
CA LEU A 147 7.94 -6.19 -9.27
C LEU A 147 8.37 -7.40 -8.44
N ALA A 148 7.47 -8.37 -8.25
CA ALA A 148 7.81 -9.61 -7.55
C ALA A 148 8.85 -10.46 -8.31
N ASP A 149 8.78 -10.50 -9.65
CA ASP A 149 9.72 -11.25 -10.51
C ASP A 149 11.15 -10.66 -10.51
N LEU A 150 11.32 -9.36 -10.22
CA LEU A 150 12.65 -8.76 -10.13
C LEU A 150 13.54 -9.41 -9.07
N ALA A 151 12.94 -9.96 -8.01
CA ALA A 151 13.63 -10.64 -6.92
C ALA A 151 14.77 -9.81 -6.28
N VAL A 152 14.57 -8.49 -6.15
CA VAL A 152 15.48 -7.56 -5.47
C VAL A 152 14.83 -6.98 -4.20
N PRO A 153 15.60 -6.62 -3.15
CA PRO A 153 15.05 -6.08 -1.91
C PRO A 153 14.19 -4.82 -2.11
N GLU A 154 14.58 -3.94 -3.03
CA GLU A 154 13.86 -2.70 -3.35
C GLU A 154 12.45 -2.97 -3.89
N SER A 155 12.21 -4.14 -4.50
CA SER A 155 10.88 -4.51 -4.98
C SER A 155 9.93 -4.88 -3.85
N ILE A 156 10.44 -5.43 -2.73
CA ILE A 156 9.65 -5.65 -1.51
C ILE A 156 9.22 -4.31 -0.92
N ASP A 157 10.13 -3.34 -0.83
CA ASP A 157 9.81 -1.99 -0.34
C ASP A 157 8.77 -1.29 -1.22
N ALA A 158 8.87 -1.45 -2.55
CA ALA A 158 7.89 -0.95 -3.49
C ALA A 158 6.51 -1.61 -3.31
N LEU A 159 6.46 -2.93 -3.15
CA LEU A 159 5.21 -3.67 -2.90
C LEU A 159 4.59 -3.32 -1.55
N CYS A 160 5.39 -3.15 -0.49
CA CYS A 160 4.95 -2.64 0.80
C CYS A 160 4.31 -1.25 0.66
N ARG A 161 4.95 -0.35 -0.11
CA ARG A 161 4.40 0.98 -0.38
C ARG A 161 3.07 0.90 -1.14
N LEU A 162 3.00 0.10 -2.20
CA LEU A 162 1.78 -0.09 -2.98
C LEU A 162 0.64 -0.65 -2.11
N ARG A 163 0.92 -1.62 -1.23
CA ARG A 163 -0.08 -2.14 -0.30
C ARG A 163 -0.69 -1.06 0.61
N ARG A 164 0.13 -0.10 1.08
CA ARG A 164 -0.35 1.03 1.89
C ARG A 164 -1.26 1.99 1.12
N GLU A 165 -0.96 2.20 -0.16
CA GLU A 165 -1.66 3.19 -1.00
C GLU A 165 -2.95 2.64 -1.64
N VAL A 166 -3.01 1.33 -1.92
CA VAL A 166 -4.15 0.70 -2.60
C VAL A 166 -5.36 0.62 -1.67
N SER A 167 -6.38 1.42 -1.98
CA SER A 167 -7.65 1.45 -1.24
C SER A 167 -8.71 0.48 -1.79
N TYR A 168 -8.59 0.03 -3.03
CA TYR A 168 -9.56 -0.89 -3.62
C TYR A 168 -9.33 -2.33 -3.16
N VAL A 169 -10.38 -2.95 -2.62
CA VAL A 169 -10.30 -4.25 -1.93
C VAL A 169 -9.64 -5.36 -2.75
N ILE A 170 -10.06 -5.58 -4.01
CA ILE A 170 -9.52 -6.70 -4.81
C ILE A 170 -8.04 -6.49 -5.16
N LEU A 171 -7.66 -5.24 -5.46
CA LEU A 171 -6.27 -4.92 -5.76
C LEU A 171 -5.41 -4.96 -4.48
N HIS A 172 -5.99 -4.59 -3.33
CA HIS A 172 -5.34 -4.70 -2.03
C HIS A 172 -5.08 -6.16 -1.64
N GLU A 173 -6.06 -7.04 -1.86
CA GLU A 173 -5.89 -8.50 -1.71
C GLU A 173 -4.81 -9.02 -2.65
N LYS A 174 -4.82 -8.58 -3.92
CA LYS A 174 -3.83 -8.99 -4.91
C LYS A 174 -2.41 -8.54 -4.54
N VAL A 175 -2.19 -7.29 -4.14
CA VAL A 175 -0.86 -6.83 -3.71
C VAL A 175 -0.42 -7.54 -2.43
N THR A 176 -1.34 -7.87 -1.52
CA THR A 176 -1.02 -8.65 -0.31
C THR A 176 -0.54 -10.06 -0.67
N GLU A 177 -1.24 -10.77 -1.57
CA GLU A 177 -0.82 -12.08 -2.10
C GLU A 177 0.56 -12.01 -2.75
N VAL A 178 0.77 -11.05 -3.65
CA VAL A 178 2.02 -10.89 -4.39
C VAL A 178 3.19 -10.54 -3.48
N LEU A 179 2.98 -9.61 -2.53
CA LEU A 179 3.98 -9.22 -1.54
C LEU A 179 4.37 -10.40 -0.65
N GLY A 180 3.39 -11.15 -0.12
CA GLY A 180 3.67 -12.31 0.72
C GLY A 180 4.51 -13.37 0.01
N GLY A 181 4.17 -13.68 -1.25
CA GLY A 181 4.95 -14.62 -2.06
C GLY A 181 6.37 -14.13 -2.37
N ALA A 182 6.51 -12.86 -2.74
CA ALA A 182 7.81 -12.25 -3.05
C ALA A 182 8.70 -12.14 -1.81
N ALA A 183 8.13 -11.72 -0.67
CA ALA A 183 8.82 -11.59 0.61
C ALA A 183 9.34 -12.96 1.09
N ALA A 184 8.50 -13.99 1.07
CA ALA A 184 8.89 -15.34 1.44
C ALA A 184 10.03 -15.88 0.56
N ALA A 185 9.97 -15.64 -0.75
CA ALA A 185 11.04 -16.03 -1.68
C ALA A 185 12.38 -15.32 -1.41
N GLN A 186 12.35 -14.13 -0.81
CA GLN A 186 13.52 -13.34 -0.44
C GLN A 186 13.89 -13.48 1.06
N GLY A 187 13.27 -14.40 1.80
CA GLY A 187 13.57 -14.63 3.23
C GLY A 187 13.05 -13.55 4.17
N VAL A 188 12.14 -12.68 3.73
CA VAL A 188 11.49 -11.68 4.57
C VAL A 188 10.27 -12.30 5.24
N SER A 189 10.21 -12.23 6.57
CA SER A 189 9.11 -12.83 7.35
C SER A 189 7.79 -12.08 7.16
N GLU A 190 6.67 -12.77 7.42
CA GLU A 190 5.34 -12.15 7.40
C GLU A 190 5.22 -11.02 8.42
N GLU A 191 5.77 -11.20 9.61
CA GLU A 191 5.81 -10.18 10.65
C GLU A 191 6.50 -8.89 10.15
N ASP A 192 7.65 -9.02 9.47
CA ASP A 192 8.42 -7.86 9.03
C ASP A 192 7.76 -7.08 7.90
N TRP A 193 7.18 -7.76 6.89
CA TRP A 193 6.54 -7.01 5.79
C TRP A 193 5.17 -6.48 6.18
N THR A 194 4.42 -7.17 7.05
CA THR A 194 3.11 -6.67 7.54
C THR A 194 3.29 -5.43 8.39
N GLU A 195 4.31 -5.40 9.26
CA GLU A 195 4.72 -4.22 10.04
C GLU A 195 5.02 -3.00 9.14
N ARG A 196 5.69 -3.20 8.01
CA ARG A 196 6.08 -2.11 7.09
C ARG A 196 4.97 -1.66 6.14
N SER A 197 3.88 -2.41 6.02
CA SER A 197 2.87 -2.23 4.97
C SER A 197 1.45 -1.97 5.46
N VAL A 198 1.28 -1.59 6.74
CA VAL A 198 -0.03 -1.26 7.32
C VAL A 198 -0.73 -0.16 6.50
N PRO A 199 -1.93 -0.41 5.94
CA PRO A 199 -2.67 0.61 5.22
C PRO A 199 -3.27 1.63 6.18
N ALA A 200 -3.18 2.92 5.85
CA ALA A 200 -3.84 3.98 6.61
C ALA A 200 -5.32 4.19 6.19
N TRP A 201 -5.76 3.54 5.11
CA TRP A 201 -7.11 3.71 4.52
C TRP A 201 -7.50 5.17 4.24
N GLY A 202 -6.48 6.01 4.03
CA GLY A 202 -6.63 7.43 3.77
C GLY A 202 -6.83 8.31 5.00
N VAL A 203 -6.68 7.73 6.21
CA VAL A 203 -6.56 8.49 7.46
C VAL A 203 -5.19 9.18 7.47
N GLY A 204 -5.18 10.49 7.63
CA GLY A 204 -3.96 11.29 7.73
C GLY A 204 -3.34 11.26 9.14
N PRO A 205 -2.18 11.91 9.32
CA PRO A 205 -1.50 12.01 10.62
C PRO A 205 -2.36 12.58 11.76
N GLU A 206 -3.32 13.44 11.42
CA GLU A 206 -4.31 14.03 12.32
C GLU A 206 -5.37 13.04 12.81
N GLY A 207 -5.38 11.81 12.29
CA GLY A 207 -6.38 10.79 12.64
C GLY A 207 -7.71 10.95 11.90
N VAL A 208 -7.74 11.74 10.83
CA VAL A 208 -8.96 12.02 10.05
C VAL A 208 -8.79 11.53 8.61
N ALA A 209 -9.82 10.92 8.05
CA ALA A 209 -9.95 10.64 6.63
C ALA A 209 -11.14 11.43 6.07
N THR A 210 -10.86 12.37 5.17
CA THR A 210 -11.90 13.13 4.48
C THR A 210 -12.36 12.40 3.21
N LEU A 211 -13.67 12.36 2.99
CA LEU A 211 -14.35 11.85 1.80
C LEU A 211 -15.03 13.02 1.08
N ARG A 212 -14.60 13.35 -0.14
CA ARG A 212 -15.15 14.45 -0.95
C ARG A 212 -15.60 14.00 -2.34
N ALA A 213 -16.34 14.88 -3.02
CA ALA A 213 -16.60 14.73 -4.45
C ALA A 213 -15.28 14.78 -5.25
N LEU A 214 -15.26 14.14 -6.43
CA LEU A 214 -14.08 14.09 -7.31
C LEU A 214 -13.47 15.49 -7.54
N GLY A 215 -12.17 15.63 -7.27
CA GLY A 215 -11.39 16.84 -7.59
C GLY A 215 -10.70 17.50 -6.39
N GLU A 216 -11.07 17.14 -5.15
CA GLU A 216 -10.42 17.67 -3.94
C GLU A 216 -9.95 16.52 -3.05
N GLY A 217 -8.72 16.67 -2.52
CA GLY A 217 -7.97 15.61 -1.87
C GLY A 217 -8.75 14.77 -0.84
N THR A 218 -8.45 13.48 -0.91
CA THR A 218 -8.64 12.41 0.10
C THR A 218 -9.87 11.50 -0.05
N VAL A 219 -9.56 10.21 0.16
CA VAL A 219 -10.29 8.94 0.13
C VAL A 219 -11.31 8.70 -1.00
N TYR A 220 -10.96 7.69 -1.81
CA TYR A 220 -11.63 7.20 -3.01
C TYR A 220 -13.11 6.85 -2.80
N GLY A 221 -13.97 7.82 -3.05
CA GLY A 221 -15.40 7.64 -3.33
C GLY A 221 -15.92 8.92 -3.97
N SER A 222 -16.68 8.81 -5.06
CA SER A 222 -17.44 9.96 -5.59
C SER A 222 -18.65 10.18 -4.68
N SER A 223 -18.42 10.59 -3.43
CA SER A 223 -19.52 10.96 -2.55
C SER A 223 -20.06 12.31 -3.01
N PRO A 224 -21.37 12.45 -3.28
CA PRO A 224 -21.95 13.73 -3.66
C PRO A 224 -22.06 14.71 -2.47
N TYR A 225 -21.58 14.31 -1.29
CA TYR A 225 -21.55 15.10 -0.06
C TYR A 225 -20.22 14.86 0.68
N PRO A 226 -19.75 15.84 1.49
CA PRO A 226 -18.57 15.65 2.33
C PRO A 226 -18.88 14.70 3.50
N ALA A 227 -17.90 13.87 3.85
CA ALA A 227 -17.91 13.10 5.09
C ALA A 227 -16.50 12.99 5.67
N GLU A 228 -16.39 12.84 6.99
CA GLU A 228 -15.11 12.68 7.69
C GLU A 228 -15.16 11.44 8.57
N ILE A 229 -14.13 10.61 8.49
CA ILE A 229 -13.94 9.46 9.38
C ILE A 229 -12.84 9.85 10.37
N THR A 230 -13.14 9.85 11.66
CA THR A 230 -12.18 10.22 12.71
C THR A 230 -11.85 8.99 13.55
N VAL A 231 -10.55 8.79 13.79
CA VAL A 231 -10.04 7.73 14.68
C VAL A 231 -9.88 8.30 16.08
N GLU A 232 -10.69 7.79 17.01
CA GLU A 232 -10.74 8.20 18.41
C GLU A 232 -10.10 7.10 19.27
N GLY A 233 -8.78 7.15 19.38
CA GLY A 233 -8.03 6.14 20.14
C GLY A 233 -7.98 4.77 19.47
N ALA A 234 -7.69 3.74 20.26
CA ALA A 234 -7.41 2.40 19.75
C ALA A 234 -8.68 1.62 19.32
N PHE A 235 -9.87 2.06 19.72
CA PHE A 235 -11.10 1.27 19.61
C PHE A 235 -12.19 1.95 18.80
N ASP A 236 -12.24 3.27 18.81
CA ASP A 236 -13.41 4.01 18.39
C ASP A 236 -13.13 4.76 17.09
N VAL A 237 -14.14 4.77 16.24
CA VAL A 237 -14.15 5.48 14.96
C VAL A 237 -15.50 6.14 14.86
N THR A 238 -15.50 7.41 14.48
CA THR A 238 -16.72 8.19 14.25
C THR A 238 -16.83 8.57 12.78
N LEU A 239 -18.06 8.71 12.30
CA LEU A 239 -18.37 9.18 10.95
C LEU A 239 -19.21 10.45 11.02
N THR A 240 -18.62 11.54 10.57
CA THR A 240 -19.25 12.85 10.43
C THR A 240 -19.84 12.97 9.03
N TRP A 241 -21.15 13.18 8.97
CA TRP A 241 -21.91 13.44 7.75
C TRP A 241 -22.10 14.94 7.61
N HIS A 242 -21.71 15.52 6.47
CA HIS A 242 -22.04 16.90 6.14
C HIS A 242 -23.15 16.89 5.09
N ASP A 243 -24.20 17.65 5.34
CA ASP A 243 -25.29 17.87 4.39
C ASP A 243 -25.04 19.18 3.60
N THR A 244 -25.68 19.31 2.45
CA THR A 244 -25.58 20.47 1.55
C THR A 244 -26.21 21.74 2.14
N ASP A 245 -27.06 21.60 3.17
CA ASP A 245 -27.63 22.72 3.91
C ASP A 245 -26.71 23.23 5.04
N GLY A 246 -25.52 22.63 5.20
CA GLY A 246 -24.55 22.95 6.24
C GLY A 246 -24.77 22.19 7.55
N SER A 247 -25.82 21.36 7.66
CA SER A 247 -26.01 20.53 8.85
C SER A 247 -24.95 19.43 8.94
N VAL A 248 -24.56 19.12 10.18
CA VAL A 248 -23.53 18.13 10.50
C VAL A 248 -24.11 17.11 11.47
N LYS A 249 -23.87 15.83 11.21
CA LYS A 249 -24.23 14.74 12.12
C LYS A 249 -23.05 13.81 12.33
N VAL A 250 -22.61 13.64 13.57
CA VAL A 250 -21.59 12.65 13.95
C VAL A 250 -22.28 11.35 14.37
N THR A 251 -21.74 10.21 13.96
CA THR A 251 -22.29 8.88 14.27
C THR A 251 -21.22 7.85 14.54
N ASP A 252 -21.44 7.03 15.56
CA ASP A 252 -20.57 5.91 15.90
C ASP A 252 -20.99 4.63 15.16
N HIS A 253 -20.22 3.55 15.28
CA HIS A 253 -20.57 2.23 14.74
C HIS A 253 -21.99 1.82 15.19
N PRO A 254 -22.90 1.37 14.29
CA PRO A 254 -22.68 0.89 12.91
C PRO A 254 -22.74 1.97 11.80
N PHE A 255 -22.55 3.23 12.17
CA PHE A 255 -22.53 4.42 11.31
C PHE A 255 -23.87 4.73 10.62
N PRO A 256 -24.99 4.86 11.36
CA PRO A 256 -26.29 5.12 10.76
C PRO A 256 -26.32 6.45 10.01
N SER A 257 -26.71 6.44 8.74
CA SER A 257 -26.84 7.68 7.96
C SER A 257 -27.96 8.59 8.50
N PRO A 258 -27.90 9.92 8.28
CA PRO A 258 -29.01 10.82 8.60
C PRO A 258 -30.31 10.45 7.87
N THR A 259 -31.45 10.85 8.43
CA THR A 259 -32.76 10.52 7.86
C THR A 259 -32.92 11.11 6.46
N GLY A 260 -33.29 10.28 5.49
CA GLY A 260 -33.49 10.72 4.10
C GLY A 260 -32.22 10.82 3.24
N PHE A 261 -31.01 10.66 3.81
CA PHE A 261 -29.75 10.72 3.04
C PHE A 261 -29.71 9.72 1.88
N LYS A 262 -30.08 8.46 2.14
CA LYS A 262 -30.12 7.41 1.09
C LYS A 262 -31.04 7.77 -0.08
N ARG A 263 -32.17 8.43 0.18
CA ARG A 263 -33.11 8.88 -0.85
C ARG A 263 -32.56 10.05 -1.66
N ARG A 264 -31.92 11.02 -0.99
CA ARG A 264 -31.37 12.24 -1.63
C ARG A 264 -30.08 11.98 -2.41
N PHE A 265 -29.17 11.21 -1.85
CA PHE A 265 -27.81 11.03 -2.38
C PHE A 265 -27.54 9.64 -2.95
N GLY A 266 -28.55 8.77 -2.93
CA GLY A 266 -28.47 7.39 -3.39
C GLY A 266 -27.89 6.44 -2.35
N SER A 267 -28.55 5.30 -2.14
CA SER A 267 -28.13 4.28 -1.17
C SER A 267 -26.70 3.78 -1.41
N HIS A 268 -26.28 3.65 -2.67
CA HIS A 268 -24.94 3.16 -3.01
C HIS A 268 -23.82 4.06 -2.45
N ASN A 269 -23.98 5.38 -2.52
CA ASN A 269 -22.99 6.36 -2.04
C ASN A 269 -22.92 6.37 -0.51
N VAL A 270 -24.08 6.35 0.14
CA VAL A 270 -24.20 6.25 1.60
C VAL A 270 -23.55 4.97 2.11
N GLU A 271 -23.83 3.84 1.48
CA GLU A 271 -23.24 2.56 1.87
C GLU A 271 -21.75 2.48 1.55
N ALA A 272 -21.26 3.16 0.51
CA ALA A 272 -19.83 3.27 0.24
C ALA A 272 -19.11 4.05 1.35
N THR A 273 -19.71 5.16 1.81
CA THR A 273 -19.22 5.97 2.94
C THR A 273 -19.15 5.12 4.23
N GLN A 274 -20.23 4.39 4.55
CA GLN A 274 -20.27 3.48 5.70
C GLN A 274 -19.23 2.35 5.59
N ARG A 275 -19.04 1.78 4.39
CA ARG A 275 -18.02 0.75 4.14
C ARG A 275 -16.60 1.28 4.38
N ALA A 276 -16.32 2.54 4.04
CA ALA A 276 -15.04 3.17 4.31
C ALA A 276 -14.78 3.29 5.83
N ALA A 277 -15.76 3.83 6.59
CA ALA A 277 -15.66 3.92 8.06
C ALA A 277 -15.48 2.54 8.72
N LYS A 278 -16.26 1.54 8.30
CA LYS A 278 -16.13 0.15 8.78
C LYS A 278 -14.76 -0.46 8.48
N ARG A 279 -14.13 -0.09 7.36
CA ARG A 279 -12.79 -0.56 7.00
C ARG A 279 -11.72 0.02 7.92
N VAL A 280 -11.81 1.31 8.25
CA VAL A 280 -10.91 1.95 9.22
C VAL A 280 -11.04 1.26 10.59
N LEU A 281 -12.27 1.05 11.06
CA LEU A 281 -12.54 0.34 12.32
C LEU A 281 -11.99 -1.09 12.33
N ALA A 282 -12.17 -1.85 11.24
CA ALA A 282 -11.60 -3.18 11.08
C ALA A 282 -10.06 -3.16 11.03
N GLY A 283 -9.48 -2.11 10.46
CA GLY A 283 -8.04 -1.84 10.47
C GLY A 283 -7.50 -1.71 11.88
N LEU A 284 -8.14 -0.91 12.75
CA LEU A 284 -7.76 -0.80 14.17
C LEU A 284 -7.82 -2.15 14.88
N ALA A 285 -8.88 -2.94 14.65
CA ALA A 285 -9.00 -4.27 15.24
C ALA A 285 -7.86 -5.21 14.79
N THR A 286 -7.51 -5.16 13.51
CA THR A 286 -6.39 -5.91 12.94
C THR A 286 -5.07 -5.49 13.58
N GLU A 287 -4.85 -4.19 13.75
CA GLU A 287 -3.64 -3.65 14.36
C GLU A 287 -3.53 -4.01 15.85
N ARG A 288 -4.61 -3.95 16.63
CA ARG A 288 -4.60 -4.43 18.02
C ARG A 288 -4.17 -5.90 18.10
N HIS A 289 -4.70 -6.75 17.22
CA HIS A 289 -4.30 -8.15 17.17
C HIS A 289 -2.85 -8.34 16.73
N ARG A 290 -2.39 -7.61 15.69
CA ARG A 290 -1.02 -7.67 15.19
C ARG A 290 -0.01 -7.23 16.25
N VAL A 291 -0.22 -6.08 16.88
CA VAL A 291 0.65 -5.54 17.93
C VAL A 291 0.68 -6.48 19.14
N GLY A 292 -0.47 -7.06 19.52
CA GLY A 292 -0.54 -8.03 20.62
C GLY A 292 0.19 -9.35 20.38
N ARG A 293 0.49 -9.67 19.11
CA ARG A 293 1.24 -10.88 18.71
C ARG A 293 2.74 -10.65 18.50
N LEU A 294 3.22 -9.41 18.65
CA LEU A 294 4.65 -9.14 18.53
C LEU A 294 5.43 -9.93 19.57
N SER A 295 6.61 -10.42 19.17
CA SER A 295 7.50 -11.07 20.12
C SER A 295 7.89 -10.11 21.25
N ARG A 296 7.73 -10.56 22.50
CA ARG A 296 8.15 -9.80 23.69
C ARG A 296 9.67 -9.65 23.80
N THR A 297 10.45 -10.37 22.98
CA THR A 297 11.92 -10.27 22.92
C THR A 297 12.42 -9.41 21.77
N ARG A 298 11.56 -9.04 20.83
CA ARG A 298 11.93 -8.18 19.70
C ARG A 298 12.17 -6.76 20.20
N THR A 299 13.25 -6.16 19.74
CA THR A 299 13.59 -4.77 20.02
C THR A 299 13.61 -3.96 18.73
N TRP A 300 13.37 -2.67 18.87
CA TRP A 300 13.44 -1.69 17.79
C TRP A 300 14.29 -0.52 18.25
N ASP A 301 15.04 0.08 17.31
CA ASP A 301 15.52 1.44 17.49
C ASP A 301 14.32 2.38 17.72
N CYS A 302 14.44 3.31 18.67
CA CYS A 302 13.31 4.17 19.05
C CYS A 302 12.77 5.00 17.88
N ARG A 303 13.62 5.42 16.93
CA ARG A 303 13.19 6.15 15.73
C ARG A 303 12.38 5.26 14.81
N ASP A 304 12.80 4.01 14.61
CA ASP A 304 12.07 3.05 13.78
C ASP A 304 10.75 2.65 14.42
N TRP A 305 10.71 2.40 15.73
CA TRP A 305 9.48 2.14 16.47
C TRP A 305 8.49 3.30 16.33
N ARG A 306 8.96 4.54 16.50
CA ARG A 306 8.11 5.73 16.31
C ARG A 306 7.49 5.77 14.91
N ARG A 307 8.31 5.59 13.87
CA ARG A 307 7.86 5.61 12.48
C ARG A 307 6.87 4.48 12.16
N LEU A 308 7.12 3.27 12.65
CA LEU A 308 6.32 2.07 12.32
C LEU A 308 5.03 1.98 13.14
N TYR A 309 5.05 2.48 14.37
CA TYR A 309 3.95 2.35 15.32
C TYR A 309 3.35 3.70 15.69
N LEU A 310 4.10 4.55 16.41
CA LEU A 310 3.55 5.72 17.09
C LEU A 310 3.01 6.80 16.13
N ASP A 311 3.75 7.08 15.07
CA ASP A 311 3.47 8.14 14.10
C ASP A 311 2.54 7.65 12.97
N HIS A 312 2.18 6.36 12.96
CA HIS A 312 1.29 5.80 11.95
C HIS A 312 -0.20 6.12 12.28
N PRO A 313 -1.03 6.55 11.31
CA PRO A 313 -2.41 6.98 11.57
C PRO A 313 -3.31 5.95 12.28
N LEU A 314 -3.17 4.66 11.96
CA LEU A 314 -3.97 3.58 12.59
C LEU A 314 -3.24 2.84 13.72
N THR A 315 -1.97 2.48 13.52
CA THR A 315 -1.15 1.83 14.56
C THR A 315 -0.83 2.76 15.72
N GLY A 316 -0.72 4.06 15.52
CA GLY A 316 -0.37 5.03 16.55
C GLY A 316 -1.36 5.05 17.71
N PRO A 317 -2.68 5.19 17.45
CA PRO A 317 -3.69 5.07 18.49
C PRO A 317 -3.64 3.74 19.25
N VAL A 318 -3.32 2.63 18.57
CA VAL A 318 -3.11 1.32 19.20
C VAL A 318 -1.86 1.32 20.07
N ALA A 319 -0.74 1.84 19.57
CA ALA A 319 0.53 1.91 20.29
C ALA A 319 0.46 2.80 21.54
N ARG A 320 -0.40 3.84 21.53
CA ARG A 320 -0.72 4.70 22.68
C ARG A 320 -1.68 4.05 23.69
N ALA A 321 -2.16 2.85 23.42
CA ALA A 321 -2.94 2.03 24.35
C ALA A 321 -2.17 0.77 24.77
N VAL A 322 -0.84 0.78 24.63
CA VAL A 322 0.06 -0.34 24.92
C VAL A 322 1.15 0.12 25.87
N ILE A 323 1.45 -0.70 26.88
CA ILE A 323 2.61 -0.52 27.74
C ILE A 323 3.85 -1.00 26.97
N TRP A 324 4.86 -0.15 26.84
CA TRP A 324 6.14 -0.45 26.21
C TRP A 324 7.27 -0.36 27.24
N GLU A 325 8.35 -1.07 26.98
CA GLU A 325 9.62 -0.89 27.70
C GLU A 325 10.56 -0.05 26.84
N PHE A 326 11.12 0.97 27.45
CA PHE A 326 12.07 1.90 26.83
C PHE A 326 13.43 1.76 27.51
N THR A 327 14.48 1.60 26.71
CA THR A 327 15.86 1.55 27.19
C THR A 327 16.59 2.82 26.77
N ASP A 328 17.26 3.49 27.70
CA ASP A 328 18.11 4.66 27.41
C ASP A 328 19.55 4.26 27.06
N GLY A 329 20.40 5.26 26.78
CA GLY A 329 21.81 5.04 26.43
C GLY A 329 22.68 4.45 27.56
N ASP A 330 22.22 4.56 28.81
CA ASP A 330 22.89 4.01 29.99
C ASP A 330 22.38 2.59 30.32
N GLY A 331 21.45 2.06 29.52
CA GLY A 331 20.86 0.73 29.69
C GLY A 331 19.75 0.66 30.72
N ARG A 332 19.26 1.80 31.22
CA ARG A 332 18.13 1.85 32.14
C ARG A 332 16.85 1.55 31.37
N VAL A 333 16.07 0.59 31.88
CA VAL A 333 14.78 0.20 31.31
C VAL A 333 13.65 0.82 32.13
N VAL A 334 12.68 1.43 31.44
CA VAL A 334 11.49 2.03 32.05
C VAL A 334 10.26 1.63 31.24
N SER A 335 9.21 1.17 31.92
CA SER A 335 7.91 0.94 31.31
C SER A 335 7.12 2.24 31.18
N ALA A 336 6.48 2.48 30.04
CA ALA A 336 5.58 3.61 29.86
C ALA A 336 4.56 3.39 28.72
N ILE A 337 3.51 4.19 28.71
CA ILE A 337 2.57 4.36 27.60
C ILE A 337 2.88 5.70 26.92
N PRO A 338 3.14 5.75 25.60
CA PRO A 338 3.33 7.02 24.91
C PRO A 338 2.03 7.81 24.82
N VAL A 339 2.11 9.14 24.96
CA VAL A 339 0.96 10.06 24.81
C VAL A 339 1.10 10.94 23.57
N ALA A 340 0.00 11.57 23.15
CA ALA A 340 -0.10 12.22 21.83
C ALA A 340 0.83 13.44 21.65
N ASP A 341 1.21 14.12 22.73
CA ASP A 341 2.08 15.30 22.74
C ASP A 341 3.58 14.94 22.77
N GLY A 342 3.92 13.65 22.65
CA GLY A 342 5.29 13.16 22.68
C GLY A 342 5.83 12.88 24.08
N GLY A 343 5.00 12.99 25.12
CA GLY A 343 5.33 12.55 26.47
C GLY A 343 5.15 11.04 26.71
N TYR A 344 5.30 10.66 27.97
CA TYR A 344 5.14 9.29 28.46
C TYR A 344 4.33 9.29 29.75
N ASP A 345 3.34 8.41 29.81
CA ASP A 345 2.62 8.08 31.04
C ASP A 345 3.26 6.84 31.67
N SER A 346 3.73 6.94 32.91
CA SER A 346 4.54 5.90 33.56
C SER A 346 4.19 5.76 35.04
N VAL A 347 4.27 4.53 35.55
CA VAL A 347 4.11 4.22 36.99
C VAL A 347 5.29 4.69 37.87
N GLY A 348 6.30 5.30 37.26
CA GLY A 348 7.49 5.87 37.92
C GLY A 348 8.01 7.10 37.18
N ALA A 349 9.32 7.31 37.18
CA ALA A 349 9.94 8.36 36.37
C ALA A 349 9.82 8.02 34.87
N PRO A 350 9.43 8.97 34.00
CA PRO A 350 9.26 8.70 32.58
C PRO A 350 10.62 8.42 31.89
N PRO A 351 10.62 7.71 30.74
CA PRO A 351 11.82 7.49 29.95
C PRO A 351 12.50 8.81 29.56
N ALA A 352 13.82 8.87 29.70
CA ALA A 352 14.63 10.00 29.27
C ALA A 352 15.51 9.56 28.09
N ALA A 353 15.35 10.21 26.93
CA ALA A 353 16.13 9.94 25.71
C ALA A 353 16.23 8.43 25.35
N PRO A 354 15.09 7.73 25.14
CA PRO A 354 15.11 6.31 24.82
C PRO A 354 15.78 6.06 23.46
N VAL A 355 16.61 5.02 23.40
CA VAL A 355 17.30 4.56 22.19
C VAL A 355 16.72 3.26 21.66
N GLU A 356 16.18 2.42 22.53
CA GLU A 356 15.56 1.14 22.18
C GLU A 356 14.18 1.03 22.79
N VAL A 357 13.27 0.34 22.09
CA VAL A 357 11.91 0.05 22.53
C VAL A 357 11.63 -1.43 22.35
N ARG A 358 10.86 -2.02 23.28
CA ARG A 358 10.25 -3.35 23.10
C ARG A 358 8.89 -3.43 23.76
N LEU A 359 8.14 -4.46 23.43
CA LEU A 359 6.83 -4.70 24.04
C LEU A 359 7.02 -5.12 25.51
N TRP A 360 6.33 -4.43 26.44
CA TRP A 360 6.39 -4.72 27.87
C TRP A 360 5.91 -6.14 28.18
N ASP A 361 6.50 -6.81 29.16
CA ASP A 361 6.18 -8.18 29.54
C ASP A 361 6.03 -8.33 31.05
N SER A 362 4.84 -8.72 31.50
CA SER A 362 4.52 -8.94 32.92
C SER A 362 5.42 -10.00 33.56
N ALA A 363 5.90 -10.98 32.77
CA ALA A 363 6.83 -11.99 33.27
C ALA A 363 8.20 -11.39 33.65
N ARG A 364 8.64 -10.33 32.97
CA ARG A 364 9.90 -9.63 33.28
C ARG A 364 9.74 -8.56 34.35
N ALA A 365 8.63 -7.82 34.30
CA ALA A 365 8.33 -6.74 35.23
C ALA A 365 8.08 -7.22 36.67
N GLY A 366 7.60 -8.45 36.82
CA GLY A 366 7.28 -9.03 38.12
C GLY A 366 5.96 -8.51 38.72
N ALA A 367 5.59 -9.05 39.88
CA ALA A 367 4.26 -8.85 40.46
C ALA A 367 4.00 -7.41 40.94
N GLU A 368 5.02 -6.74 41.46
CA GLU A 368 4.88 -5.37 42.02
C GLU A 368 4.59 -4.35 40.91
N GLU A 369 5.41 -4.31 39.86
CA GLU A 369 5.21 -3.41 38.72
C GLU A 369 3.90 -3.72 37.98
N THR A 370 3.56 -5.01 37.83
CA THR A 370 2.26 -5.44 37.27
C THR A 370 1.09 -4.90 38.08
N ALA A 371 1.17 -4.91 39.42
CA ALA A 371 0.13 -4.35 40.28
C ALA A 371 0.04 -2.82 40.17
N LEU A 372 1.18 -2.13 40.05
CA LEU A 372 1.23 -0.69 39.81
C LEU A 372 0.55 -0.33 38.49
N TRP A 373 0.86 -1.04 37.40
CA TRP A 373 0.22 -0.82 36.10
C TRP A 373 -1.29 -1.09 36.13
N ARG A 374 -1.72 -2.17 36.80
CA ARG A 374 -3.15 -2.47 36.92
C ARG A 374 -3.90 -1.36 37.65
N LYS A 375 -3.32 -0.83 38.73
CA LYS A 375 -3.89 0.30 39.47
C LYS A 375 -3.90 1.57 38.61
N HIS A 376 -2.77 1.89 37.97
CA HIS A 376 -2.61 3.09 37.15
C HIS A 376 -3.61 3.14 35.98
N LEU A 377 -3.79 2.02 35.26
CA LEU A 377 -4.77 1.93 34.19
C LEU A 377 -6.22 2.08 34.70
N ALA A 378 -6.53 1.52 35.87
CA ALA A 378 -7.85 1.64 36.49
C ALA A 378 -8.13 3.09 36.95
N ASP A 379 -7.18 3.72 37.63
CA ASP A 379 -7.28 5.09 38.14
C ASP A 379 -7.39 6.10 36.97
N GLY A 380 -6.68 5.86 35.88
CA GLY A 380 -6.71 6.70 34.67
C GLY A 380 -7.85 6.41 33.69
N GLY A 381 -8.65 5.37 33.93
CA GLY A 381 -9.69 4.93 32.98
C GLY A 381 -9.14 4.49 31.61
N LEU A 382 -7.87 4.08 31.57
CA LEU A 382 -7.18 3.72 30.34
C LEU A 382 -7.52 2.29 29.94
N ARG A 383 -7.93 2.10 28.69
CA ARG A 383 -8.26 0.79 28.13
C ARG A 383 -7.10 0.25 27.30
N PRO A 384 -6.41 -0.82 27.75
CA PRO A 384 -5.33 -1.43 26.97
C PRO A 384 -5.82 -1.99 25.65
N ALA A 385 -5.00 -1.91 24.60
CA ALA A 385 -5.32 -2.41 23.26
C ALA A 385 -5.57 -3.93 23.23
N PHE A 386 -4.92 -4.67 24.12
CA PHE A 386 -5.04 -6.11 24.33
C PHE A 386 -4.57 -6.44 25.75
N ASP A 387 -4.77 -7.69 26.16
CA ASP A 387 -4.35 -8.14 27.49
C ASP A 387 -2.81 -8.18 27.60
N GLN A 388 -2.26 -7.29 28.44
CA GLN A 388 -0.85 -7.29 28.84
C GLN A 388 -0.67 -7.70 30.30
N LEU A 389 -1.73 -7.62 31.11
CA LEU A 389 -1.70 -7.73 32.56
C LEU A 389 -2.56 -8.93 32.98
N PRO A 390 -1.96 -10.12 33.14
CA PRO A 390 -2.69 -11.34 33.49
C PRO A 390 -3.34 -11.30 34.88
#